data_AF-A0AAD8YHK5-F1
#
_entry.id   AF-A0AAD8YHK5-F1
#
_cell.length_a   1.000
_cell.length_b   1.000
_cell.length_c   1.000
_cell.angle_alpha   90.00
_cell.angle_beta   90.00
_cell.angle_gamma   90.00
#
_symmetry.space_group_name_H-M   'P 1'
#
loop_
_entity.id
_entity.type
_entity.pdbx_description
1 polymer ?
#
loop_
_entity_poly.entity_id
_entity_poly.type
_entity_poly.pdbx_seq_one_letter_code
_entity_poly.pdbx_strand_id
1 'polypeptide(L)' 'MASNPIYALFWIIVLAIAWPIAMACAVIWILIQPFEACCTCFKDISRSLEGFVKWPQDCGTAIKNCSSSCPSPV' A
#
# COMPACT_ATOMS: atom_id res chain seq x y z
N MET A 1 -3.78 5.51 -26.05
CA MET A 1 -2.88 4.35 -25.83
C MET A 1 -1.46 4.76 -26.20
N ALA A 2 -0.84 5.64 -25.43
CA ALA A 2 0.57 5.97 -25.58
C ALA A 2 1.29 5.23 -24.46
N SER A 3 2.05 4.21 -24.85
CA SER A 3 2.97 3.51 -23.97
C SER A 3 3.98 4.56 -23.47
N ASN A 4 3.77 5.08 -22.26
CA ASN A 4 4.69 5.99 -21.61
C ASN A 4 5.59 5.13 -20.71
N PRO A 5 6.68 4.54 -21.23
CA PRO A 5 7.58 3.67 -20.46
C PRO A 5 8.17 4.39 -19.24
N ILE A 6 8.22 5.73 -19.30
CA ILE A 6 8.62 6.61 -18.20
C ILE A 6 7.69 6.44 -16.98
N TYR A 7 6.38 6.33 -17.22
CA TYR A 7 5.40 6.12 -16.15
C TYR A 7 5.50 4.70 -15.56
N ALA A 8 5.75 3.69 -16.40
CA ALA A 8 5.99 2.33 -15.93
C ALA A 8 7.26 2.25 -15.06
N LEU A 9 8.34 2.91 -15.47
CA LEU A 9 9.59 2.97 -14.69
C LEU A 9 9.39 3.71 -13.36
N PHE A 10 8.67 4.84 -13.37
CA PHE A 10 8.31 5.60 -12.17
C PHE A 10 7.53 4.72 -11.19
N TRP A 11 6.51 4.01 -11.66
CA TRP A 11 5.73 3.12 -10.83
C TRP A 11 6.51 1.90 -10.32
N ILE A 12 7.48 1.37 -11.08
CA ILE A 12 8.38 0.30 -10.59
C ILE A 12 9.23 0.79 -9.42
N ILE A 13 9.74 2.02 -9.48
CA ILE A 13 10.50 2.63 -8.38
C ILE A 13 9.59 2.84 -7.16
N VAL A 14 8.38 3.35 -7.36
CA VAL A 14 7.38 3.50 -6.29
C VAL A 14 7.04 2.15 -5.67
N LEU A 15 6.85 1.10 -6.48
CA LEU A 15 6.52 -0.24 -6.00
C LEU A 15 7.68 -0.87 -5.22
N ALA A 16 8.94 -0.61 -5.63
CA ALA A 16 10.13 -1.04 -4.90
C ALA A 16 10.24 -0.40 -3.50
N ILE A 17 9.75 0.82 -3.31
CA ILE A 17 9.73 1.52 -2.01
C ILE A 17 8.47 1.18 -1.21
N ALA A 18 7.33 1.00 -1.88
CA ALA A 18 6.08 0.59 -1.24
C ALA A 18 6.19 -0.80 -0.60
N TRP A 19 7.00 -1.69 -1.17
CA TRP A 19 7.16 -3.05 -0.69
C TRP A 19 7.78 -3.18 0.72
N PRO A 20 8.93 -2.55 1.05
CA PRO A 20 9.47 -2.59 2.42
C PRO A 20 8.56 -1.86 3.42
N ILE A 21 7.85 -0.81 3.00
CA ILE A 21 6.89 -0.09 3.85
C ILE A 21 5.70 -0.99 4.18
N ALA A 22 5.16 -1.71 3.19
CA ALA A 22 4.08 -2.67 3.40
C ALA A 22 4.53 -3.86 4.27
N MET A 23 5.75 -4.35 4.11
CA MET A 23 6.31 -5.40 4.98
C MET A 23 6.47 -4.92 6.43
N ALA A 24 7.00 -3.72 6.64
CA ALA A 24 7.11 -3.15 7.98
C ALA A 24 5.75 -2.93 8.63
N CYS A 25 4.76 -2.44 7.87
CA CYS A 25 3.37 -2.33 8.34
C CYS A 25 2.78 -3.70 8.68
N ALA A 26 2.94 -4.72 7.84
CA ALA A 26 2.39 -6.05 8.11
C ALA A 26 2.94 -6.67 9.41
N VAL A 27 4.22 -6.47 9.72
CA VAL A 27 4.83 -6.94 10.97
C VAL A 27 4.24 -6.21 12.18
N ILE A 28 4.10 -4.89 12.09
CA ILE A 28 3.47 -4.08 13.16
C ILE A 28 1.99 -4.48 13.33
N TRP A 29 1.30 -4.77 12.25
CA TRP A 29 -0.09 -5.21 12.27
C TRP A 29 -0.27 -6.55 13.00
N ILE A 30 0.59 -7.54 12.73
CA ILE A 30 0.59 -8.84 13.44
C ILE A 30 0.81 -8.65 14.95
N LEU A 31 1.68 -7.71 15.35
CA LEU A 31 1.92 -7.41 16.77
C LEU A 31 0.71 -6.72 17.43
N ILE A 32 -0.09 -5.97 16.66
CA ILE A 32 -1.26 -5.25 17.16
C ILE A 32 -2.52 -6.13 17.21
N GLN A 33 -2.63 -7.19 16.39
CA GLN A 33 -3.80 -8.10 16.39
C GLN A 33 -4.27 -8.59 17.78
N PRO A 34 -3.41 -9.04 18.72
CA PRO A 34 -3.86 -9.45 20.06
C PRO A 34 -4.34 -8.27 20.92
N PHE A 35 -3.87 -7.04 20.66
CA PHE A 35 -4.29 -5.83 21.36
C PHE A 35 -5.58 -5.22 20.79
N GLU A 36 -5.87 -5.48 19.52
CA GLU A 36 -7.10 -5.03 18.85
C GLU A 36 -8.37 -5.64 19.50
N ALA A 37 -8.28 -6.87 20.00
CA ALA A 37 -9.36 -7.50 20.75
C ALA A 37 -9.67 -6.81 22.10
N CYS A 38 -8.71 -6.04 22.64
CA CYS A 38 -8.80 -5.44 23.96
C CYS A 38 -9.16 -3.93 23.92
N CYS A 39 -8.80 -3.22 22.85
CA CYS A 39 -8.99 -1.77 22.74
C CYS A 39 -9.47 -1.34 21.33
N THR A 40 -10.65 -0.72 21.26
CA THR A 40 -11.28 -0.26 20.01
C THR A 40 -10.44 0.78 19.24
N CYS A 41 -9.57 1.53 19.92
CA CYS A 41 -8.66 2.50 19.27
C CYS A 41 -7.65 1.86 18.30
N PHE A 42 -7.31 0.57 18.48
CA PHE A 42 -6.40 -0.13 17.56
C PHE A 42 -7.08 -0.55 16.27
N LYS A 43 -8.42 -0.49 16.21
CA LYS A 43 -9.21 -0.85 15.04
C LYS A 43 -9.01 0.14 13.88
N ASP A 44 -8.92 1.44 14.20
CA ASP A 44 -8.62 2.50 13.21
C ASP A 44 -7.16 2.43 12.71
N ILE A 45 -6.24 2.06 13.60
CA ILE A 45 -4.83 1.84 13.27
C ILE A 45 -4.71 0.63 12.34
N SER A 46 -5.35 -0.50 12.68
CA SER A 46 -5.42 -1.69 11.84
C SER A 46 -5.98 -1.40 10.45
N ARG A 47 -7.05 -0.59 10.35
CA ARG A 47 -7.63 -0.19 9.06
C ARG A 47 -6.70 0.67 8.22
N SER A 48 -5.98 1.60 8.86
CA SER A 48 -4.98 2.42 8.17
C SER A 48 -3.80 1.58 7.68
N LEU A 49 -3.31 0.65 8.51
CA LEU A 49 -2.25 -0.29 8.11
C LEU A 49 -2.69 -1.20 6.96
N GLU A 50 -3.93 -1.67 6.94
CA GLU A 50 -4.48 -2.41 5.79
C GLU A 50 -4.45 -1.59 4.50
N GLY A 51 -4.72 -0.28 4.57
CA GLY A 51 -4.59 0.65 3.45
C GLY A 51 -3.16 0.71 2.91
N PHE A 52 -2.18 0.83 3.79
CA PHE A 52 -0.75 0.82 3.42
C PHE A 52 -0.28 -0.53 2.87
N VAL A 53 -0.86 -1.64 3.33
CA VAL A 53 -0.55 -2.99 2.81
C VAL A 53 -1.19 -3.24 1.43
N LYS A 54 -2.37 -2.68 1.16
CA LYS A 54 -3.05 -2.77 -0.15
C LYS A 54 -2.48 -1.80 -1.19
N TRP A 55 -1.89 -0.69 -0.74
CA TRP A 55 -1.27 0.32 -1.61
C TRP A 55 -0.33 -0.23 -2.70
N PRO A 56 0.62 -1.17 -2.45
CA PRO A 56 1.42 -1.77 -3.52
C PRO A 56 0.61 -2.56 -4.56
N GLN A 57 -0.52 -3.17 -4.19
CA GLN A 57 -1.42 -3.83 -5.15
C GLN A 57 -2.17 -2.81 -6.02
N ASP A 58 -2.58 -1.68 -5.44
CA ASP A 58 -3.19 -0.57 -6.19
C ASP A 58 -2.18 0.09 -7.14
N CYS A 59 -0.93 0.26 -6.71
CA CYS A 59 0.18 0.69 -7.57
C CYS A 59 0.41 -0.30 -8.74
N GLY A 60 0.40 -1.61 -8.45
CA GLY A 60 0.48 -2.67 -9.47
C GLY A 60 -0.66 -2.63 -10.50
N THR A 61 -1.88 -2.36 -10.02
CA THR A 61 -3.07 -2.22 -10.86
C THR A 61 -3.02 -0.93 -11.69
N ALA A 62 -2.52 0.16 -11.12
CA ALA A 62 -2.31 1.43 -11.82
C ALA A 62 -1.26 1.31 -12.94
N ILE A 63 -0.19 0.52 -12.74
CA ILE A 63 0.78 0.16 -13.79
C ILE A 63 0.07 -0.56 -14.94
N LYS A 64 -0.70 -1.60 -14.64
CA LYS A 64 -1.41 -2.42 -15.65
C LYS A 64 -2.39 -1.58 -16.48
N ASN A 65 -3.05 -0.62 -15.85
CA ASN A 65 -4.01 0.27 -16.49
C ASN A 65 -3.38 1.52 -17.14
N CYS A 66 -2.06 1.71 -17.04
CA CYS A 66 -1.38 2.94 -17.46
C CYS A 66 -2.04 4.21 -16.89
N SER A 67 -2.52 4.15 -15.65
CA SER A 67 -3.23 5.26 -15.02
C SER A 67 -2.27 6.35 -14.60
N SER A 68 -2.61 7.61 -14.90
CA SER A 68 -1.86 8.81 -14.49
C SER A 68 -2.20 9.30 -13.08
N SER A 69 -3.23 8.72 -12.44
CA SER A 69 -3.64 9.07 -11.07
C SER A 69 -2.92 8.23 -10.04
N CYS A 70 -2.36 8.89 -9.02
CA CYS A 70 -1.74 8.23 -7.88
C CYS A 70 -2.85 7.72 -6.93
N PRO A 71 -2.97 6.41 -6.66
CA PRO A 71 -3.86 5.93 -5.62
C PRO A 71 -3.28 6.36 -4.28
N SER A 72 -4.06 7.14 -3.53
CA SER A 72 -3.70 7.56 -2.18
C SER A 72 -4.08 6.44 -1.20
N PRO A 73 -3.20 6.06 -0.25
CA PRO A 73 -3.51 5.01 0.74
C PRO A 73 -4.42 5.49 1.89
N VAL A 74 -4.99 6.71 1.81
CA VAL A 74 -5.87 7.32 2.82
C VAL A 74 -7.33 7.32 2.41
#